data_AF-A0AAJ2LDU1-F1
#
_entry.id   AF-A0AAJ2LDU1-F1
#
_cell.length_a   1.000
_cell.length_b   1.000
_cell.length_c   1.000
_cell.angle_alpha   90.00
_cell.angle_beta   90.00
_cell.angle_gamma   90.00
#
_symmetry.space_group_name_H-M   'P 1'
#
loop_
_entity.id
_entity.type
_entity.pdbx_description
1 polymer ?
#
loop_
_entity_poly.entity_id
_entity_poly.type
_entity_poly.pdbx_seq_one_letter_code
_entity_poly.pdbx_strand_id
1 'polypeptide(L)'
;MDSFPKRVAENILPLSVARTLPAAFREWHFTGQTVDHEIPEETCRLCDKEGLRYHFEIRNDQTGHRLDVGSECILKFQVAVFDEGRELEPDEARKALAERMRQMRLESCLRALERLAAAEANDILSNALTYYRLHKSLTPKFANVVFWRLQANAIDHDPTFFKVRLDKSSYVTDLGAMPRRNIHRIWKALTSAQRKKAIELGHSAPPE
;
A
#
# COMPACT_ATOMS: atom_id res chain seq x y z
N MET A 1 -1.83 7.39 33.84
CA MET A 1 -0.98 7.03 32.68
C MET A 1 -0.75 5.53 32.76
N ASP A 2 -1.64 4.74 32.19
CA ASP A 2 -1.41 3.28 32.12
C ASP A 2 -0.26 3.04 31.15
N SER A 3 0.74 2.28 31.60
CA SER A 3 1.87 1.96 30.75
C SER A 3 1.38 1.12 29.57
N PHE A 4 1.91 1.41 28.38
CA PHE A 4 1.60 0.69 27.13
C PHE A 4 1.54 -0.85 27.28
N PRO A 5 2.38 -1.52 28.10
CA PRO A 5 2.24 -2.95 28.41
C PRO A 5 0.95 -3.37 29.12
N LYS A 6 0.36 -2.52 29.97
CA LYS A 6 -0.83 -2.86 30.77
C LYS A 6 -2.08 -3.02 29.90
N ARG A 7 -2.33 -2.07 28.99
CA ARG A 7 -3.48 -2.15 28.05
C ARG A 7 -3.45 -3.40 27.19
N VAL A 8 -2.26 -3.72 26.69
CA VAL A 8 -2.05 -4.92 25.88
C VAL A 8 -2.37 -6.19 26.66
N ALA A 9 -1.96 -6.26 27.93
CA ALA A 9 -2.31 -7.37 28.81
C ALA A 9 -3.82 -7.47 29.06
N GLU A 10 -4.48 -6.34 29.32
CA GLU A 10 -5.92 -6.26 29.52
C GLU A 10 -6.71 -6.70 28.29
N ASN A 11 -6.18 -6.45 27.09
CA ASN A 11 -6.86 -6.80 25.84
C ASN A 11 -6.59 -8.24 25.39
N ILE A 12 -5.38 -8.79 25.62
CA ILE A 12 -5.01 -10.11 25.09
C ILE A 12 -5.17 -11.27 26.08
N LEU A 13 -4.90 -11.05 27.38
CA LEU A 13 -4.93 -12.13 28.37
C LEU A 13 -6.34 -12.71 28.60
N PRO A 14 -7.43 -11.91 28.63
CA PRO A 14 -8.78 -12.47 28.77
C PRO A 14 -9.20 -13.34 27.58
N LEU A 15 -8.53 -13.19 26.43
CA LEU A 15 -8.84 -13.90 25.19
C LEU A 15 -7.88 -15.08 24.93
N SER A 16 -6.94 -15.31 25.85
CA SER A 16 -5.91 -16.35 25.75
C SER A 16 -6.06 -17.39 26.86
N VAL A 17 -5.54 -18.59 26.63
CA VAL A 17 -5.47 -19.62 27.68
C VAL A 17 -4.34 -19.28 28.66
N ALA A 18 -3.21 -18.80 28.14
CA ALA A 18 -2.08 -18.34 28.91
C ALA A 18 -2.39 -17.13 29.80
N ARG A 19 -1.68 -17.08 30.94
CA ARG A 19 -1.84 -16.02 31.96
C ARG A 19 -0.74 -14.97 31.94
N THR A 20 0.26 -15.12 31.06
CA THR A 20 1.37 -14.17 30.91
C THR A 20 1.46 -13.69 29.47
N LEU A 21 1.89 -12.44 29.26
CA LEU A 21 1.97 -11.84 27.92
C LEU A 21 2.81 -12.68 26.94
N PRO A 22 4.06 -13.10 27.26
CA PRO A 22 4.87 -13.85 26.31
C PRO A 22 4.26 -15.20 25.91
N ALA A 23 3.58 -15.87 26.85
CA ALA A 23 2.92 -17.13 26.55
C ALA A 23 1.64 -16.92 25.75
N ALA A 24 0.87 -15.87 26.06
CA ALA A 24 -0.33 -15.50 25.32
C ALA A 24 0.00 -15.24 23.86
N PHE A 25 1.01 -14.41 23.55
CA PHE A 25 1.35 -14.09 22.15
C PHE A 25 1.75 -15.30 21.29
N ARG A 26 2.24 -16.39 21.89
CA ARG A 26 2.51 -17.66 21.16
C ARG A 26 1.24 -18.39 20.70
N GLU A 27 0.09 -18.02 21.25
CA GLU A 27 -1.20 -18.56 20.84
C GLU A 27 -1.79 -17.81 19.63
N TRP A 28 -1.22 -16.66 19.24
CA TRP A 28 -1.79 -15.78 18.22
C TRP A 28 -0.94 -15.76 16.96
N HIS A 29 -1.60 -15.71 15.81
CA HIS A 29 -0.97 -15.49 14.53
C HIS A 29 -1.76 -14.48 13.68
N PHE A 30 -1.08 -13.81 12.76
CA PHE A 30 -1.69 -13.00 11.71
C PHE A 30 -2.36 -13.90 10.66
N THR A 31 -3.64 -13.64 10.38
CA THR A 31 -4.47 -14.52 9.53
C THR A 31 -4.28 -14.27 8.03
N GLY A 32 -3.54 -13.24 7.64
CA GLY A 32 -3.50 -12.74 6.27
C GLY A 32 -4.63 -11.77 5.92
N GLN A 33 -5.68 -11.70 6.76
CA GLN A 33 -6.83 -10.82 6.51
C GLN A 33 -6.51 -9.38 6.90
N THR A 34 -6.89 -8.44 6.03
CA THR A 34 -6.58 -7.02 6.18
C THR A 34 -7.74 -6.16 5.69
N VAL A 35 -7.97 -5.03 6.37
CA VAL A 35 -9.01 -4.06 6.00
C VAL A 35 -8.38 -2.68 5.81
N ASP A 36 -8.65 -2.03 4.67
CA ASP A 36 -8.39 -0.60 4.45
C ASP A 36 -9.68 0.17 4.69
N HIS A 37 -9.71 0.98 5.75
CA HIS A 37 -10.86 1.80 6.12
C HIS A 37 -10.91 3.12 5.35
N GLU A 38 -9.99 3.33 4.40
CA GLU A 38 -9.80 4.53 3.56
C GLU A 38 -9.39 5.79 4.34
N ILE A 39 -9.82 5.94 5.60
CA ILE A 39 -9.51 7.05 6.50
C ILE A 39 -8.86 6.55 7.82
N PRO A 40 -7.95 7.33 8.44
CA PRO A 40 -7.24 6.93 9.64
C PRO A 40 -8.03 7.25 10.92
N GLU A 41 -9.14 6.56 11.15
CA GLU A 41 -10.03 6.83 12.31
C GLU A 41 -10.15 5.64 13.25
N GLU A 42 -9.63 4.47 12.88
CA GLU A 42 -9.83 3.25 13.65
C GLU A 42 -8.88 3.11 14.84
N THR A 43 -9.25 2.23 15.76
CA THR A 43 -8.50 1.94 16.97
C THR A 43 -7.93 0.52 16.96
N CYS A 44 -6.64 0.39 17.25
CA CYS A 44 -5.99 -0.90 17.45
C CYS A 44 -6.61 -1.65 18.63
N ARG A 45 -7.22 -2.81 18.41
CA ARG A 45 -7.86 -3.60 19.48
C ARG A 45 -6.89 -4.29 20.43
N LEU A 46 -5.59 -4.13 20.22
CA LEU A 46 -4.55 -4.65 21.11
C LEU A 46 -3.93 -3.57 22.00
N CYS A 47 -3.57 -2.40 21.45
CA CYS A 47 -2.88 -1.35 22.21
C CYS A 47 -3.68 -0.06 22.43
N ASP A 48 -4.90 0.00 21.90
CA ASP A 48 -5.82 1.16 21.95
C ASP A 48 -5.26 2.44 21.32
N LYS A 49 -4.27 2.32 20.43
CA LYS A 49 -3.81 3.44 19.61
C LYS A 49 -4.87 3.76 18.56
N GLU A 50 -5.37 4.99 18.59
CA GLU A 50 -6.27 5.55 17.60
C GLU A 50 -5.53 5.98 16.32
N GLY A 51 -6.28 6.29 15.27
CA GLY A 51 -5.75 6.83 14.02
C GLY A 51 -5.24 5.76 13.04
N LEU A 52 -5.74 4.53 13.14
CA LEU A 52 -5.43 3.47 12.19
C LEU A 52 -6.30 3.61 10.94
N ARG A 53 -5.67 3.55 9.78
CA ARG A 53 -6.37 3.34 8.49
C ARG A 53 -6.48 1.86 8.13
N TYR A 54 -5.50 1.06 8.57
CA TYR A 54 -5.37 -0.34 8.19
C TYR A 54 -5.49 -1.24 9.42
N HIS A 55 -6.35 -2.24 9.31
CA HIS A 55 -6.43 -3.34 10.27
C HIS A 55 -5.82 -4.61 9.68
N PHE A 56 -5.15 -5.33 10.56
CA PHE A 56 -4.59 -6.65 10.35
C PHE A 56 -5.24 -7.58 11.37
N GLU A 57 -5.94 -8.60 10.91
CA GLU A 57 -6.61 -9.53 11.81
C GLU A 57 -5.59 -10.53 12.37
N ILE A 58 -5.54 -10.65 13.69
CA ILE A 58 -4.84 -11.73 14.38
C ILE A 58 -5.85 -12.67 15.00
N ARG A 59 -5.53 -13.97 15.09
CA ARG A 59 -6.39 -14.99 15.67
C ARG A 59 -5.65 -15.84 16.67
N ASN A 60 -6.30 -16.16 17.78
CA ASN A 60 -5.81 -17.14 18.74
C ASN A 60 -6.15 -18.56 18.26
N ASP A 61 -5.18 -19.45 18.14
CA ASP A 61 -5.39 -20.83 17.68
C ASP A 61 -6.01 -21.76 18.73
N GLN A 62 -5.93 -21.41 20.01
CA GLN A 62 -6.53 -22.21 21.08
C GLN A 62 -7.98 -21.80 21.37
N THR A 63 -8.30 -20.51 21.32
CA THR A 63 -9.63 -19.99 21.68
C THR A 63 -10.48 -19.57 20.48
N GLY A 64 -9.87 -19.38 19.31
CA GLY A 64 -10.54 -18.90 18.11
C GLY A 64 -10.89 -17.40 18.12
N HIS A 65 -10.57 -16.68 19.20
CA HIS A 65 -10.78 -15.23 19.29
C HIS A 65 -9.96 -14.47 18.24
N ARG A 66 -10.48 -13.32 17.81
CA ARG A 66 -9.90 -12.48 16.76
C ARG A 66 -9.77 -11.05 17.25
N LEU A 67 -8.72 -10.36 16.81
CA LEU A 67 -8.50 -8.94 17.07
C LEU A 67 -8.01 -8.25 15.80
N ASP A 68 -8.54 -7.06 15.55
CA ASP A 68 -8.03 -6.17 14.52
C ASP A 68 -6.96 -5.25 15.10
N VAL A 69 -5.74 -5.31 14.55
CA VAL A 69 -4.59 -4.59 15.08
C VAL A 69 -3.84 -3.81 14.00
N GLY A 70 -2.99 -2.89 14.42
CA GLY A 70 -2.01 -2.27 13.51
C GLY A 70 -0.82 -3.20 13.24
N SER A 71 -0.21 -3.08 12.06
CA SER A 71 0.99 -3.86 11.70
C SER A 71 2.17 -3.62 12.66
N GLU A 72 2.29 -2.42 13.24
CA GLU A 72 3.27 -2.11 14.29
C GLU A 72 3.13 -3.01 15.51
N CYS A 73 1.89 -3.38 15.90
CA CYS A 73 1.65 -4.26 17.03
C CYS A 73 2.05 -5.70 16.73
N ILE A 74 1.79 -6.19 15.51
CA ILE A 74 2.24 -7.52 15.08
C ILE A 74 3.76 -7.63 15.23
N LEU A 75 4.50 -6.62 14.74
CA LEU A 75 5.96 -6.60 14.83
C LEU A 75 6.48 -6.42 16.25
N LYS A 76 5.91 -5.47 17.00
CA LYS A 76 6.38 -5.14 18.35
C LYS A 76 6.22 -6.29 19.34
N PHE A 77 5.14 -7.05 19.20
CA PHE A 77 4.82 -8.17 20.09
C PHE A 77 5.17 -9.54 19.49
N GLN A 78 5.79 -9.55 18.31
CA GLN A 78 6.21 -10.77 17.62
C GLN A 78 5.06 -11.77 17.47
N VAL A 79 3.88 -11.27 17.08
CA VAL A 79 2.76 -12.14 16.70
C VAL A 79 3.20 -12.93 15.47
N ALA A 80 2.98 -14.26 15.49
CA ALA A 80 3.45 -15.13 14.42
C ALA A 80 2.86 -14.71 13.06
N VAL A 81 3.71 -14.67 12.03
CA VAL A 81 3.31 -14.39 10.64
C VAL A 81 3.74 -15.57 9.81
N PHE A 82 2.84 -16.10 8.98
CA PHE A 82 3.12 -17.27 8.16
C PHE A 82 3.14 -16.91 6.68
N ASP A 83 4.01 -17.57 5.94
CA ASP A 83 4.03 -17.61 4.48
C ASP A 83 4.14 -19.06 4.02
N GLU A 84 3.20 -19.50 3.16
CA GLU A 84 3.10 -20.89 2.70
C GLU A 84 3.19 -21.95 3.81
N GLY A 85 2.67 -21.64 5.00
CA GLY A 85 2.67 -22.54 6.17
C GLY A 85 3.94 -22.52 7.02
N ARG A 86 4.95 -21.73 6.64
CA ARG A 86 6.18 -21.51 7.41
C ARG A 86 6.07 -20.22 8.22
N GLU A 87 6.44 -20.26 9.50
CA GLU A 87 6.58 -19.05 10.31
C GLU A 87 7.77 -18.22 9.80
N LEU A 88 7.52 -16.92 9.61
CA LEU A 88 8.50 -15.97 9.13
C LEU A 88 9.35 -15.44 10.28
N GLU A 89 10.65 -15.30 10.02
CA GLU A 89 11.54 -14.59 10.94
C GLU A 89 11.16 -13.09 11.02
N PRO A 90 11.52 -12.37 12.09
CA PRO A 90 11.08 -10.98 12.30
C PRO A 90 11.33 -10.03 11.11
N ASP A 91 12.48 -10.15 10.45
CA ASP A 91 12.81 -9.35 9.27
C ASP A 91 11.99 -9.72 8.03
N GLU A 92 11.65 -11.00 7.88
CA GLU A 92 10.77 -11.49 6.81
C GLU A 92 9.34 -11.03 7.06
N ALA A 93 8.83 -11.17 8.29
CA ALA A 93 7.52 -10.70 8.70
C ALA A 93 7.36 -9.19 8.47
N ARG A 94 8.39 -8.39 8.81
CA ARG A 94 8.40 -6.95 8.53
C ARG A 94 8.28 -6.64 7.04
N LYS A 95 9.02 -7.36 6.18
CA LYS A 95 8.94 -7.20 4.72
C LYS A 95 7.57 -7.61 4.19
N ALA A 96 7.02 -8.72 4.66
CA ALA A 96 5.71 -9.23 4.26
C ALA A 96 4.59 -8.26 4.61
N LEU A 97 4.56 -7.73 5.85
CA LEU A 97 3.57 -6.74 6.27
C LEU A 97 3.72 -5.41 5.50
N ALA A 98 4.95 -4.98 5.24
CA ALA A 98 5.20 -3.77 4.44
C ALA A 98 4.72 -3.93 3.00
N GLU A 99 4.97 -5.07 2.35
CA GLU A 99 4.45 -5.35 1.02
C GLU A 99 2.92 -5.46 1.02
N ARG A 100 2.33 -6.06 2.06
CA ARG A 100 0.87 -6.12 2.21
C ARG A 100 0.26 -4.73 2.33
N MET A 101 0.81 -3.86 3.16
CA MET A 101 0.40 -2.45 3.25
C MET A 101 0.53 -1.74 1.90
N ARG A 102 1.65 -1.97 1.21
CA ARG A 102 1.91 -1.40 -0.12
C ARG A 102 0.85 -1.84 -1.13
N GLN A 103 0.47 -3.11 -1.12
CA GLN A 103 -0.61 -3.67 -1.94
C GLN A 103 -1.96 -3.02 -1.60
N MET A 104 -2.32 -2.91 -0.32
CA MET A 104 -3.57 -2.27 0.10
C MET A 104 -3.66 -0.82 -0.38
N ARG A 105 -2.56 -0.05 -0.29
CA ARG A 105 -2.47 1.32 -0.82
C ARG A 105 -2.69 1.37 -2.33
N LEU A 106 -2.09 0.45 -3.08
CA LEU A 106 -2.29 0.35 -4.52
C LEU A 106 -3.76 0.05 -4.85
N GLU A 107 -4.36 -0.95 -4.19
CA GLU A 107 -5.74 -1.33 -4.42
C GLU A 107 -6.72 -0.19 -4.10
N SER A 108 -6.49 0.53 -3.00
CA SER A 108 -7.25 1.72 -2.63
C SER A 108 -7.18 2.82 -3.69
N CYS A 109 -5.96 3.10 -4.16
CA CYS A 109 -5.71 4.07 -5.22
C CYS A 109 -6.42 3.68 -6.53
N LEU A 110 -6.36 2.40 -6.92
CA LEU A 110 -7.08 1.91 -8.11
C LEU A 110 -8.60 2.03 -7.95
N ARG A 111 -9.17 1.64 -6.80
CA ARG A 111 -10.60 1.82 -6.52
C ARG A 111 -11.02 3.29 -6.61
N ALA A 112 -10.23 4.21 -6.06
CA ALA A 112 -10.49 5.64 -6.15
C ALA A 112 -10.48 6.14 -7.60
N LEU A 113 -9.50 5.72 -8.40
CA LEU A 113 -9.43 6.06 -9.83
C LEU A 113 -10.59 5.46 -10.63
N GLU A 114 -11.05 4.26 -10.29
CA GLU A 114 -12.20 3.61 -10.93
C GLU A 114 -13.51 4.32 -10.63
N ARG A 115 -13.74 4.68 -9.36
CA ARG A 115 -14.88 5.52 -8.95
C ARG A 115 -14.88 6.84 -9.71
N LEU A 116 -13.72 7.48 -9.84
CA LEU A 116 -13.56 8.72 -10.59
C LEU A 116 -13.82 8.55 -12.09
N ALA A 117 -13.27 7.50 -12.70
CA ALA A 117 -13.46 7.23 -14.12
C ALA A 117 -14.94 7.03 -14.47
N ALA A 118 -15.68 6.32 -13.60
CA ALA A 118 -17.12 6.14 -13.74
C ALA A 118 -17.89 7.45 -13.55
N ALA A 119 -17.57 8.23 -12.52
CA ALA A 119 -18.25 9.51 -12.23
C ALA A 119 -18.07 10.56 -13.34
N GLU A 120 -16.88 10.59 -13.97
CA GLU A 120 -16.57 11.54 -15.05
C GLU A 120 -16.90 11.04 -16.46
N ALA A 121 -17.35 9.78 -16.62
CA ALA A 121 -17.45 9.10 -17.92
C ALA A 121 -16.14 9.23 -18.74
N ASN A 122 -14.99 9.05 -18.08
CA ASN A 122 -13.68 9.32 -18.66
C ASN A 122 -13.07 8.06 -19.29
N ASP A 123 -13.35 7.85 -20.58
CA ASP A 123 -12.88 6.68 -21.33
C ASP A 123 -11.35 6.52 -21.33
N ILE A 124 -10.60 7.62 -21.33
CA ILE A 124 -9.14 7.56 -21.35
C ILE A 124 -8.61 7.01 -20.02
N LEU A 125 -9.18 7.45 -18.88
CA LEU A 125 -8.82 6.92 -17.57
C LEU A 125 -9.24 5.45 -17.44
N SER A 126 -10.45 5.10 -17.87
CA SER A 126 -10.94 3.71 -17.88
C SER A 126 -10.03 2.78 -18.69
N ASN A 127 -9.60 3.22 -19.87
CA ASN A 127 -8.67 2.49 -20.72
C ASN A 127 -7.27 2.38 -20.10
N ALA A 128 -6.78 3.45 -19.45
CA ALA A 128 -5.51 3.42 -18.74
C ALA A 128 -5.52 2.41 -17.57
N LEU A 129 -6.61 2.34 -16.80
CA LEU A 129 -6.78 1.39 -15.70
C LEU A 129 -6.89 -0.05 -16.19
N THR A 130 -7.63 -0.28 -17.28
CA THR A 130 -7.70 -1.58 -17.96
C THR A 130 -6.32 -2.03 -18.45
N TYR A 131 -5.58 -1.12 -19.09
CA TYR A 131 -4.21 -1.37 -19.54
C TYR A 131 -3.28 -1.71 -18.37
N TYR A 132 -3.35 -0.94 -17.27
CA TYR A 132 -2.55 -1.19 -16.08
C TYR A 132 -2.84 -2.56 -15.45
N ARG A 133 -4.11 -2.97 -15.37
CA ARG A 133 -4.48 -4.28 -14.81
C ARG A 133 -3.84 -5.43 -15.59
N LEU A 134 -3.81 -5.34 -16.91
CA LEU A 134 -3.24 -6.34 -17.81
C LEU A 134 -1.71 -6.34 -17.82
N HIS A 135 -1.08 -5.16 -17.86
CA HIS A 135 0.36 -5.04 -18.10
C HIS A 135 1.18 -4.68 -16.86
N LYS A 136 0.54 -4.39 -15.72
CA LYS A 136 1.15 -3.89 -14.48
C LYS A 136 2.08 -2.70 -14.70
N SER A 137 1.75 -1.89 -15.70
CA SER A 137 2.55 -0.75 -16.17
C SER A 137 1.70 0.14 -17.09
N LEU A 138 2.17 1.36 -17.35
CA LEU A 138 1.51 2.36 -18.18
C LEU A 138 2.39 2.80 -19.34
N THR A 139 1.77 3.21 -20.44
CA THR A 139 2.44 4.01 -21.48
C THR A 139 2.64 5.45 -20.97
N PRO A 140 3.55 6.25 -21.55
CA PRO A 140 3.74 7.65 -21.12
C PRO A 140 2.45 8.48 -21.17
N LYS A 141 1.63 8.28 -22.20
CA LYS A 141 0.31 8.94 -22.33
C LYS A 141 -0.64 8.55 -21.21
N PHE A 142 -0.79 7.25 -20.92
CA PHE A 142 -1.65 6.79 -19.83
C PHE A 142 -1.12 7.21 -18.46
N ALA A 143 0.18 7.15 -18.24
CA ALA A 143 0.80 7.65 -17.01
C ALA A 143 0.43 9.11 -16.77
N ASN A 144 0.54 9.97 -17.80
CA ASN A 144 0.17 11.37 -17.66
C ASN A 144 -1.30 11.57 -17.28
N VAL A 145 -2.22 10.79 -17.84
CA VAL A 145 -3.65 10.86 -17.50
C VAL A 145 -3.90 10.39 -16.07
N VAL A 146 -3.32 9.26 -15.67
CA VAL A 146 -3.45 8.70 -14.31
C VAL A 146 -2.89 9.69 -13.28
N PHE A 147 -1.65 10.14 -13.44
CA PHE A 147 -1.03 11.08 -12.51
C PHE A 147 -1.73 12.44 -12.47
N TRP A 148 -2.35 12.87 -13.57
CA TRP A 148 -3.14 14.09 -13.58
C TRP A 148 -4.36 13.95 -12.68
N ARG A 149 -5.07 12.83 -12.81
CA ARG A 149 -6.29 12.56 -12.04
C ARG A 149 -6.00 12.32 -10.56
N LEU A 150 -4.89 11.65 -10.26
CA LEU A 150 -4.38 11.52 -8.89
C LEU A 150 -4.12 12.89 -8.24
N GLN A 151 -3.41 13.78 -8.94
CA GLN A 151 -3.08 15.11 -8.43
C GLN A 151 -4.31 16.01 -8.30
N ALA A 152 -5.17 16.04 -9.33
CA ALA A 152 -6.33 16.92 -9.38
C ALA A 152 -7.39 16.58 -8.32
N ASN A 153 -7.43 15.33 -7.85
CA ASN A 153 -8.41 14.85 -6.87
C ASN A 153 -7.78 14.50 -5.51
N ALA A 154 -6.51 14.88 -5.29
CA ALA A 154 -5.78 14.61 -4.04
C ALA A 154 -5.86 13.13 -3.58
N ILE A 155 -5.85 12.19 -4.53
CA ILE A 155 -5.90 10.75 -4.23
C ILE A 155 -4.53 10.33 -3.68
N ASP A 156 -4.47 9.81 -2.46
CA ASP A 156 -3.25 9.26 -1.86
C ASP A 156 -2.69 8.14 -2.74
N HIS A 157 -1.40 8.25 -3.07
CA HIS A 157 -0.70 7.28 -3.90
C HIS A 157 0.80 7.32 -3.69
N ASP A 158 1.45 6.21 -4.01
CA ASP A 158 2.89 6.15 -4.23
C ASP A 158 3.17 6.20 -5.74
N PRO A 159 3.97 7.17 -6.25
CA PRO A 159 4.29 7.25 -7.67
C PRO A 159 4.95 5.98 -8.25
N THR A 160 5.61 5.17 -7.41
CA THR A 160 6.26 3.93 -7.83
C THR A 160 5.28 2.80 -8.18
N PHE A 161 4.00 2.95 -7.83
CA PHE A 161 2.94 2.02 -8.22
C PHE A 161 2.78 1.93 -9.74
N PHE A 162 2.93 3.05 -10.44
CA PHE A 162 2.61 3.17 -11.85
C PHE A 162 3.88 3.18 -12.71
N LYS A 163 4.49 2.00 -12.88
CA LYS A 163 5.68 1.84 -13.74
C LYS A 163 5.39 2.34 -15.16
N VAL A 164 6.22 3.22 -15.69
CA VAL A 164 6.11 3.72 -17.06
C VAL A 164 6.97 2.86 -18.00
N ARG A 165 6.43 2.47 -19.15
CA ARG A 165 7.13 1.69 -20.18
C ARG A 165 7.75 2.59 -21.24
N LEU A 166 9.02 2.33 -21.54
CA LEU A 166 9.78 2.95 -22.64
C LEU A 166 10.52 1.90 -23.49
N ASP A 167 10.06 0.66 -23.46
CA ASP A 167 10.66 -0.49 -24.15
C ASP A 167 10.34 -0.53 -25.65
N LYS A 168 9.37 0.26 -26.12
CA LYS A 168 9.05 0.43 -27.54
C LYS A 168 9.49 1.79 -28.04
N SER A 169 9.98 1.84 -29.28
CA SER A 169 10.35 3.10 -29.95
C SER A 169 9.20 4.10 -29.95
N SER A 170 7.96 3.64 -30.18
CA SER A 170 6.76 4.49 -30.13
C SER A 170 6.53 5.14 -28.77
N TYR A 171 6.84 4.46 -27.67
CA TYR A 171 6.72 5.05 -26.32
C TYR A 171 7.81 6.08 -26.05
N VAL A 172 9.02 5.86 -26.56
CA VAL A 172 10.10 6.85 -26.50
C VAL A 172 9.74 8.10 -27.31
N THR A 173 9.19 7.91 -28.53
CA THR A 173 8.67 9.01 -29.34
C THR A 173 7.56 9.77 -28.62
N ASP A 174 6.60 9.06 -28.03
CA ASP A 174 5.52 9.68 -27.25
C ASP A 174 6.09 10.49 -26.08
N LEU A 175 7.05 9.96 -25.33
CA LEU A 175 7.71 10.68 -24.24
C LEU A 175 8.41 11.96 -24.74
N GLY A 176 9.13 11.88 -25.86
CA GLY A 176 9.81 13.03 -26.45
C GLY A 176 8.85 14.14 -26.89
N ALA A 177 7.71 13.77 -27.47
CA ALA A 177 6.69 14.71 -27.94
C ALA A 177 5.81 15.31 -26.83
N MET A 178 5.85 14.76 -25.61
CA MET A 178 5.03 15.25 -24.51
C MET A 178 5.45 16.66 -24.06
N PRO A 179 4.49 17.56 -23.75
CA PRO A 179 4.82 18.84 -23.12
C PRO A 179 5.57 18.64 -21.80
N ARG A 180 6.55 19.50 -21.51
CA ARG A 180 7.38 19.45 -20.28
C ARG A 180 6.54 19.27 -19.00
N ARG A 181 5.41 19.99 -18.88
CA ARG A 181 4.50 19.88 -17.73
C ARG A 181 3.96 18.45 -17.50
N ASN A 182 3.73 17.70 -18.58
CA ASN A 182 3.23 16.34 -18.51
C ASN A 182 4.34 15.37 -18.09
N ILE A 183 5.58 15.64 -18.51
CA ILE A 183 6.77 14.88 -18.07
C ILE A 183 7.05 15.12 -16.59
N HIS A 184 7.00 16.37 -16.14
CA HIS A 184 7.17 16.72 -14.72
C HIS A 184 6.17 15.98 -13.83
N ARG A 185 4.91 15.87 -14.29
CA ARG A 185 3.84 15.16 -13.59
C ARG A 185 4.14 13.66 -13.37
N ILE A 186 4.74 12.99 -14.36
CA ILE A 186 5.10 11.56 -14.25
C ILE A 186 6.54 11.32 -13.77
N TRP A 187 7.31 12.39 -13.51
CA TRP A 187 8.75 12.32 -13.27
C TRP A 187 9.14 11.38 -12.12
N LYS A 188 8.38 11.43 -11.02
CA LYS A 188 8.61 10.57 -9.84
C LYS A 188 8.37 9.08 -10.13
N ALA A 189 7.55 8.75 -11.13
CA ALA A 189 7.29 7.37 -11.55
C ALA A 189 8.35 6.81 -12.53
N LEU A 190 9.13 7.68 -13.16
CA LEU A 190 10.23 7.27 -14.04
C LEU A 190 11.41 6.74 -13.22
N THR A 191 12.04 5.67 -13.70
CA THR A 191 13.31 5.19 -13.13
C THR A 191 14.46 6.15 -13.46
N SER A 192 15.60 6.04 -12.77
CA SER A 192 16.77 6.88 -13.03
C SER A 192 17.23 6.82 -14.50
N ALA A 193 17.22 5.63 -15.11
CA ALA A 193 17.55 5.44 -16.53
C ALA A 193 16.54 6.14 -17.45
N GLN A 194 15.25 6.07 -17.12
CA GLN A 194 14.19 6.72 -17.90
C GLN A 194 14.22 8.24 -17.78
N ARG A 195 14.58 8.78 -16.60
CA ARG A 195 14.81 10.22 -16.41
C ARG A 195 15.98 10.70 -17.24
N LYS A 196 17.10 9.97 -17.25
CA LYS A 196 18.23 10.25 -18.15
C LYS A 196 17.79 10.26 -19.60
N LYS A 197 16.98 9.27 -20.01
CA LYS A 197 16.44 9.23 -21.38
C LYS A 197 15.53 10.42 -21.69
N ALA A 198 14.69 10.87 -20.75
CA ALA A 198 13.87 12.05 -20.93
C ALA A 198 14.72 13.31 -21.13
N ILE A 199 15.83 13.44 -20.40
CA ILE A 199 16.78 14.55 -20.55
C ILE A 199 17.45 14.52 -21.93
N GLU A 200 17.87 13.34 -22.42
CA GLU A 200 18.39 13.17 -23.78
C GLU A 200 17.39 13.58 -24.87
N LEU A 201 16.08 13.47 -24.58
CA LEU A 201 14.99 13.89 -25.46
C LEU A 201 14.63 15.38 -25.34
N GLY A 202 15.39 16.17 -24.57
CA GLY A 202 15.20 17.61 -24.42
C GLY A 202 14.33 18.05 -23.22
N HIS A 203 13.95 17.13 -22.34
CA HIS A 203 13.25 17.47 -21.10
C HIS A 203 14.21 17.91 -19.99
N SER A 204 13.65 18.55 -18.97
CA SER A 204 14.36 18.90 -17.73
C SER A 204 13.65 18.27 -16.53
N ALA A 205 14.38 18.11 -15.42
CA ALA A 205 13.75 17.74 -14.16
C ALA A 205 12.81 18.87 -13.68
N PRO A 206 11.73 18.55 -12.94
CA PRO A 206 10.96 19.55 -12.21
C PRO A 206 11.83 20.23 -11.15
N PRO A 207 11.55 21.50 -10.81
CA PRO A 207 12.18 22.16 -9.66
C PRO A 207 11.85 21.38 -8.37
N GLU A 208 12.78 21.39 -7.42
CA GLU A 208 12.60 20.77 -6.09
C GLU A 208 11.55 21.50 -5.24
#